data_AF-A0A2S1QXP7-F1
#
_entry.id   AF-A0A2S1QXP7-F1
#
_cell.length_a   1.000
_cell.length_b   1.000
_cell.length_c   1.000
_cell.angle_alpha   90.00
_cell.angle_beta   90.00
_cell.angle_gamma   90.00
#
_symmetry.space_group_name_H-M   'P 1'
#
loop_
_entity.id
_entity.type
_entity.pdbx_description
1 polymer ?
#
loop_
_entity_poly.entity_id
_entity_poly.type
_entity_poly.pdbx_seq_one_letter_code
_entity_poly.pdbx_strand_id
1 'polypeptide(L)'
;MKKLLLLPVLVFFAACSTDDNNLNLTQENELTNAQYRAAVAETDPSCLTSVSASVSIDVSRGIDHPYAVFTGNMVGASSKGTYRARVEVEMLSDCEDITSGNGQVTIFAMSGTVQNPLFGTANITVAGNLLPANPCYRWRFVVDGSIAGSKSKNGCSVASPWYDAPLF
;
A
#
# COMPACT_ATOMS: atom_id res chain seq x y z
N MET A 1 -51.99 -10.78 -34.36
CA MET A 1 -52.25 -9.76 -33.30
C MET A 1 -51.67 -10.26 -31.99
N LYS A 2 -50.97 -9.39 -31.25
CA LYS A 2 -50.57 -9.51 -29.82
C LYS A 2 -49.47 -10.56 -29.51
N LYS A 3 -48.40 -10.31 -28.75
CA LYS A 3 -47.86 -9.15 -28.03
C LYS A 3 -46.39 -9.48 -27.71
N LEU A 4 -45.50 -8.48 -27.76
CA LEU A 4 -44.20 -8.51 -27.08
C LEU A 4 -44.37 -8.66 -25.57
N LEU A 5 -43.42 -9.29 -24.88
CA LEU A 5 -42.83 -8.71 -23.66
C LEU A 5 -41.44 -9.30 -23.38
N LEU A 6 -40.42 -8.43 -23.43
CA LEU A 6 -39.15 -8.62 -22.73
C LEU A 6 -39.36 -8.44 -21.22
N LEU A 7 -38.64 -9.22 -20.39
CA LEU A 7 -37.89 -8.69 -19.24
C LEU A 7 -36.94 -9.75 -18.64
N PRO A 8 -35.64 -9.45 -18.49
CA PRO A 8 -34.71 -10.21 -17.65
C PRO A 8 -34.34 -9.39 -16.41
N VAL A 9 -34.68 -9.82 -15.18
CA VAL A 9 -34.14 -9.18 -13.96
C VAL A 9 -34.09 -10.19 -12.80
N LEU A 10 -33.03 -10.02 -11.99
CA LEU A 10 -32.81 -10.46 -10.60
C LEU A 10 -31.90 -11.67 -10.40
N VAL A 11 -30.62 -11.39 -10.64
CA VAL A 11 -29.49 -11.92 -9.88
C VAL A 11 -29.68 -11.53 -8.41
N PHE A 12 -29.95 -12.51 -7.54
CA PHE A 12 -29.84 -12.37 -6.09
C PHE A 12 -28.49 -12.98 -5.66
N PHE A 13 -27.44 -12.17 -5.57
CA PHE A 13 -26.31 -12.51 -4.70
C PHE A 13 -26.70 -12.12 -3.28
N ALA A 14 -27.23 -13.09 -2.54
CA ALA A 14 -27.32 -13.00 -1.09
C ALA A 14 -25.89 -13.08 -0.54
N ALA A 15 -25.29 -11.92 -0.24
CA ALA A 15 -24.10 -11.85 0.59
C ALA A 15 -24.50 -12.24 2.02
N CYS A 16 -24.21 -13.47 2.39
CA CYS A 16 -24.22 -13.90 3.79
C CYS A 16 -23.01 -13.26 4.47
N SER A 17 -23.24 -12.11 5.09
CA SER A 17 -22.44 -11.61 6.21
C SER A 17 -22.61 -12.58 7.38
N THR A 18 -21.55 -13.27 7.77
CA THR A 18 -21.43 -13.80 9.13
C THR A 18 -20.08 -13.41 9.70
N ASP A 19 -20.20 -12.66 10.79
CA ASP A 19 -19.18 -12.15 11.69
C ASP A 19 -18.24 -13.21 12.28
N ASP A 20 -17.16 -12.66 12.83
CA ASP A 20 -16.29 -13.16 13.90
C ASP A 20 -15.32 -14.31 13.56
N ASN A 21 -14.03 -13.96 13.54
CA ASN A 21 -13.14 -14.31 14.66
C ASN A 21 -11.72 -13.74 14.44
N ASN A 22 -11.40 -12.72 15.25
CA ASN A 22 -10.16 -12.58 16.01
C ASN A 22 -8.87 -13.13 15.34
N LEU A 23 -8.27 -12.34 14.44
CA LEU A 23 -6.91 -12.57 13.95
C LEU A 23 -6.02 -11.40 14.34
N ASN A 24 -5.15 -11.71 15.30
CA ASN A 24 -4.15 -10.85 15.90
C ASN A 24 -3.05 -10.53 14.87
N LEU A 25 -3.33 -9.65 13.92
CA LEU A 25 -2.31 -8.91 13.18
C LEU A 25 -2.02 -7.68 14.02
N THR A 26 -0.81 -7.60 14.57
CA THR A 26 -0.28 -6.41 15.24
C THR A 26 -0.39 -5.22 14.30
N GLN A 27 -1.50 -4.50 14.42
CA GLN A 27 -1.74 -3.15 13.92
C GLN A 27 -0.81 -2.22 14.72
N GLU A 28 0.48 -2.25 14.42
CA GLU A 28 1.43 -1.34 15.06
C GLU A 28 1.17 0.09 14.58
N ASN A 29 0.70 0.91 15.51
CA ASN A 29 0.67 2.38 15.50
C ASN A 29 -0.03 3.05 14.32
N GLU A 30 -1.28 3.45 14.54
CA GLU A 30 -1.83 4.67 13.94
C GLU A 30 -0.98 5.86 14.39
N LEU A 31 0.07 6.17 13.64
CA LEU A 31 0.70 7.49 13.72
C LEU A 31 -0.32 8.50 13.23
N THR A 32 -0.65 9.47 14.09
CA THR A 32 -1.56 10.55 13.70
C THR A 32 -1.07 11.21 12.42
N ASN A 33 -2.01 11.54 11.54
CA ASN A 33 -1.79 12.09 10.19
C ASN A 33 -0.88 13.36 10.18
N ALA A 34 -0.69 14.00 11.34
CA ALA A 34 0.22 15.13 11.57
C ALA A 34 1.68 14.73 11.87
N GLN A 35 1.90 13.67 12.66
CA GLN A 35 3.25 13.11 12.90
C GLN A 35 3.82 12.48 11.63
N TYR A 36 2.93 11.94 10.79
CA TYR A 36 3.28 11.36 9.51
C TYR A 36 3.75 12.40 8.49
N ARG A 37 3.00 13.49 8.29
CA ARG A 37 3.41 14.59 7.38
C ARG A 37 4.70 15.29 7.79
N ALA A 38 5.02 15.32 9.08
CA ALA A 38 6.28 15.84 9.58
C ALA A 38 7.49 14.92 9.26
N ALA A 39 7.26 13.63 9.00
CA ALA A 39 8.28 12.67 8.56
C ALA A 39 8.44 12.62 7.02
N VAL A 40 7.41 13.02 6.27
CA VAL A 40 7.35 12.94 4.79
C VAL A 40 7.87 14.20 4.09
N ALA A 41 8.10 15.28 4.84
CA ALA A 41 8.58 16.54 4.29
C ALA A 41 10.11 16.52 4.09
N GLU A 42 10.59 15.70 3.16
CA GLU A 42 11.73 15.95 2.28
C GLU A 42 12.13 14.62 1.64
N THR A 43 11.90 14.48 0.34
CA THR A 43 12.68 13.54 -0.47
C THR A 43 14.13 13.99 -0.31
N ASP A 44 14.91 13.34 0.56
CA ASP A 44 16.34 13.59 0.66
C ASP A 44 17.02 12.82 -0.49
N PRO A 45 17.37 13.46 -1.62
CA PRO A 45 17.93 12.76 -2.77
C PRO A 45 19.32 12.15 -2.49
N SER A 46 19.89 12.41 -1.31
CA SER A 46 21.24 11.96 -0.96
C SER A 46 21.33 10.51 -0.48
N CYS A 47 20.20 9.84 -0.22
CA CYS A 47 20.19 8.48 0.33
C CYS A 47 19.67 7.40 -0.64
N LEU A 48 18.51 7.63 -1.25
CA LEU A 48 17.96 6.84 -2.35
C LEU A 48 17.61 7.79 -3.50
N THR A 49 17.97 7.40 -4.72
CA THR A 49 17.72 8.18 -5.93
C THR A 49 16.28 8.01 -6.40
N SER A 50 15.75 6.79 -6.28
CA SER A 50 14.36 6.50 -6.60
C SER A 50 13.86 5.25 -5.88
N VAL A 51 12.55 5.22 -5.67
CA VAL A 51 11.81 4.02 -5.27
C VAL A 51 10.73 3.81 -6.33
N SER A 52 10.66 2.61 -6.88
CA SER A 52 9.53 2.17 -7.69
C SER A 52 8.86 0.99 -6.99
N ALA A 53 7.60 0.75 -7.29
CA ALA A 53 6.90 -0.38 -6.71
C ALA A 53 6.00 -1.07 -7.72
N SER A 54 5.70 -2.33 -7.42
CA SER A 54 4.68 -3.12 -8.09
C SER A 54 3.82 -3.81 -7.04
N VAL A 55 2.63 -4.22 -7.46
CA VAL A 55 1.74 -5.06 -6.65
C VAL A 55 1.39 -6.30 -7.46
N SER A 56 1.42 -7.46 -6.82
CA SER A 56 0.86 -8.70 -7.37
C SER A 56 -0.19 -9.24 -6.43
N ILE A 57 -1.15 -9.98 -7.00
CA ILE A 57 -2.18 -10.67 -6.22
C ILE A 57 -1.82 -12.15 -6.16
N ASP A 58 -1.66 -12.65 -4.95
CA ASP A 58 -1.45 -14.06 -4.65
C ASP A 58 -2.79 -14.71 -4.27
N VAL A 59 -3.29 -15.57 -5.16
CA VAL A 59 -4.50 -16.37 -4.98
C VAL A 59 -4.19 -17.84 -4.67
N SER A 60 -2.95 -18.16 -4.29
CA SER A 60 -2.53 -19.55 -3.95
C SER A 60 -3.34 -20.16 -2.81
N ARG A 61 -4.01 -19.34 -2.00
CA ARG A 61 -4.91 -19.73 -0.90
C ARG A 61 -6.40 -19.66 -1.25
N GLY A 62 -6.72 -19.48 -2.53
CA GLY A 62 -8.09 -19.36 -3.04
C GLY A 62 -8.46 -17.93 -3.44
N ILE A 63 -9.39 -17.81 -4.38
CA ILE A 63 -9.86 -16.52 -4.89
C ILE A 63 -10.60 -15.69 -3.83
N ASP A 64 -11.19 -16.36 -2.83
CA ASP A 64 -11.90 -15.72 -1.72
C ASP A 64 -10.97 -15.19 -0.63
N HIS A 65 -9.69 -15.56 -0.67
CA HIS A 65 -8.67 -15.15 0.30
C HIS A 65 -7.40 -14.67 -0.40
N PRO A 66 -7.49 -13.65 -1.28
CA PRO A 66 -6.33 -13.13 -1.98
C PRO A 66 -5.42 -12.38 -1.01
N TYR A 67 -4.13 -12.40 -1.29
CA TYR A 67 -3.15 -11.52 -0.67
C TYR A 67 -2.60 -10.55 -1.72
N ALA A 68 -2.50 -9.28 -1.37
CA ALA A 68 -1.73 -8.32 -2.15
C ALA A 68 -0.28 -8.34 -1.67
N VAL A 69 0.65 -8.57 -2.59
CA VAL A 69 2.09 -8.54 -2.34
C VAL A 69 2.65 -7.28 -2.99
N PHE A 70 2.89 -6.27 -2.18
CA PHE A 70 3.53 -5.02 -2.61
C PHE A 70 5.04 -5.20 -2.58
N THR A 71 5.69 -4.93 -3.69
CA THR A 71 7.13 -5.08 -3.88
C THR A 71 7.73 -3.72 -4.19
N GLY A 72 8.63 -3.24 -3.32
CA GLY A 72 9.42 -2.04 -3.54
C GLY A 72 10.80 -2.36 -4.10
N ASN A 73 11.18 -1.64 -5.16
CA ASN A 73 12.51 -1.64 -5.76
C ASN A 73 13.19 -0.29 -5.46
N MET A 74 14.33 -0.36 -4.78
CA MET A 74 15.09 0.82 -4.37
C MET A 74 16.32 0.99 -5.27
N VAL A 75 16.54 2.21 -5.74
CA VAL A 75 17.78 2.61 -6.41
C VAL A 75 18.39 3.74 -5.61
N GLY A 76 19.68 3.67 -5.33
CA GLY A 76 20.35 4.67 -4.50
C GLY A 76 21.85 4.65 -4.58
N ALA A 77 22.46 5.59 -3.86
CA ALA A 77 23.89 5.85 -3.91
C ALA A 77 24.71 4.95 -2.97
N SER A 78 24.07 4.30 -1.99
CA SER A 78 24.76 3.52 -0.95
C SER A 78 23.98 2.28 -0.52
N SER A 79 24.68 1.16 -0.47
CA SER A 79 24.19 -0.09 0.10
C SER A 79 24.45 -0.21 1.60
N LYS A 80 25.00 0.82 2.26
CA LYS A 80 25.31 0.75 3.69
C LYS A 80 24.21 1.42 4.50
N GLY A 81 23.66 0.71 5.47
CA GLY A 81 22.66 1.23 6.39
C GLY A 81 21.49 0.28 6.59
N THR A 82 20.51 0.77 7.36
CA THR A 82 19.26 0.07 7.63
C THR A 82 18.08 0.83 7.07
N TYR A 83 17.06 0.09 6.66
CA TYR A 83 15.79 0.66 6.23
C TYR A 83 14.61 -0.13 6.76
N ARG A 84 13.45 0.52 6.80
CA ARG A 84 12.12 -0.07 6.93
C ARG A 84 11.33 0.32 5.70
N ALA A 85 10.42 -0.55 5.29
CA ALA A 85 9.48 -0.23 4.25
C ALA A 85 8.05 -0.27 4.78
N ARG A 86 7.18 0.50 4.15
CA ARG A 86 5.75 0.49 4.38
C ARG A 86 5.00 0.84 3.10
N VAL A 87 3.78 0.33 3.01
CA VAL A 87 2.80 0.70 1.99
C VAL A 87 1.82 1.67 2.62
N GLU A 88 1.53 2.73 1.89
CA GLU A 88 0.46 3.65 2.21
C GLU A 88 -0.68 3.42 1.26
N VAL A 89 -1.89 3.34 1.79
CA VAL A 89 -3.12 3.20 1.03
C VAL A 89 -4.05 4.34 1.41
N GLU A 90 -4.45 5.12 0.42
CA GLU A 90 -5.33 6.27 0.61
C GLU A 90 -6.62 6.05 -0.17
N MET A 91 -7.74 6.07 0.54
CA MET A 91 -9.06 6.03 -0.10
C MET A 91 -9.34 7.34 -0.84
N LEU A 92 -9.89 7.22 -2.03
CA LEU A 92 -10.31 8.34 -2.86
C LEU A 92 -11.84 8.48 -2.81
N SER A 93 -12.32 9.72 -2.95
CA SER A 93 -13.75 9.99 -3.08
C SER A 93 -14.33 9.44 -4.40
N ASP A 94 -13.51 9.45 -5.44
CA ASP A 94 -13.83 9.05 -6.79
C ASP A 94 -12.59 8.43 -7.46
N CYS A 95 -12.81 7.42 -8.30
CA CYS A 95 -11.75 6.66 -8.95
C CYS A 95 -10.99 7.47 -10.03
N GLU A 96 -11.55 8.59 -10.49
CA GLU A 96 -10.97 9.41 -11.55
C GLU A 96 -10.00 10.47 -11.00
N ASP A 97 -9.98 10.71 -9.68
CA ASP A 97 -9.15 11.72 -9.05
C ASP A 97 -8.04 11.11 -8.19
N ILE A 98 -7.07 10.50 -8.89
CA ILE A 98 -5.84 10.01 -8.26
C ILE A 98 -4.99 11.14 -7.66
N THR A 99 -5.34 12.42 -7.88
CA THR A 99 -4.49 13.56 -7.53
C THR A 99 -4.92 14.31 -6.28
N SER A 100 -6.21 14.33 -5.92
CA SER A 100 -6.72 15.24 -4.91
C SER A 100 -6.43 14.89 -3.46
N GLY A 101 -5.91 13.71 -3.15
CA GLY A 101 -5.11 13.44 -1.96
C GLY A 101 -5.61 13.97 -0.61
N ASN A 102 -6.92 13.84 -0.35
CA ASN A 102 -7.57 14.31 0.87
C ASN A 102 -8.03 13.17 1.79
N GLY A 103 -7.69 11.93 1.44
CA GLY A 103 -8.19 10.73 2.10
C GLY A 103 -7.44 10.42 3.40
N GLN A 104 -8.03 9.52 4.19
CA GLN A 104 -7.32 8.89 5.29
C GLN A 104 -6.31 7.88 4.70
N VAL A 105 -5.07 7.95 5.18
CA VAL A 105 -4.00 7.04 4.79
C VAL A 105 -3.92 5.89 5.80
N THR A 106 -4.11 4.67 5.33
CA THR A 106 -3.83 3.43 6.04
C THR A 106 -2.41 2.98 5.74
N ILE A 107 -1.68 2.53 6.77
CA ILE A 107 -0.26 2.14 6.64
C ILE A 107 -0.10 0.65 6.92
N PHE A 108 0.59 -0.05 6.03
CA PHE A 108 1.04 -1.44 6.21
C PHE A 108 2.56 -1.48 6.22
N ALA A 109 3.19 -1.81 7.35
CA ALA A 109 4.64 -1.75 7.48
C ALA A 109 5.27 -3.14 7.58
N MET A 110 6.52 -3.27 7.13
CA MET A 110 7.35 -4.43 7.44
C MET A 110 7.63 -4.51 8.94
N SER A 111 7.67 -5.71 9.50
CA SER A 111 8.17 -5.93 10.85
C SER A 111 9.71 -5.82 10.87
N GLY A 112 10.22 -4.87 11.65
CA GLY A 112 11.67 -4.70 11.87
C GLY A 112 12.38 -3.85 10.81
N THR A 113 13.72 -3.98 10.76
CA THR A 113 14.61 -3.25 9.85
C THR A 113 15.42 -4.20 9.00
N VAL A 114 15.61 -3.87 7.73
CA VAL A 114 16.43 -4.62 6.79
C VAL A 114 17.77 -3.91 6.61
N GLN A 115 18.85 -4.68 6.48
CA GLN A 115 20.18 -4.18 6.15
C GLN A 115 20.35 -4.12 4.63
N ASN A 116 21.25 -3.27 4.15
CA ASN A 116 21.65 -3.21 2.75
C ASN A 116 20.53 -2.82 1.76
N PRO A 117 20.10 -1.55 1.73
CA PRO A 117 18.95 -1.07 0.96
C PRO A 117 19.02 -1.29 -0.56
N LEU A 118 20.21 -1.53 -1.15
CA LEU A 118 20.36 -1.70 -2.59
C LEU A 118 20.34 -3.16 -3.09
N PHE A 119 20.37 -4.14 -2.19
CA PHE A 119 20.49 -5.55 -2.56
C PHE A 119 19.25 -6.39 -2.19
N GLY A 120 18.16 -5.75 -1.78
CA GLY A 120 16.93 -6.43 -1.42
C GLY A 120 15.71 -5.74 -2.01
N THR A 121 14.78 -6.52 -2.55
CA THR A 121 13.40 -6.08 -2.75
C THR A 121 12.69 -6.10 -1.42
N ALA A 122 11.94 -5.05 -1.11
CA ALA A 122 11.13 -5.00 0.09
C ALA A 122 9.73 -5.50 -0.23
N ASN A 123 9.30 -6.59 0.41
CA ASN A 123 7.98 -7.17 0.16
C ASN A 123 7.10 -6.97 1.38
N ILE A 124 5.88 -6.47 1.15
CA ILE A 124 4.84 -6.30 2.16
C ILE A 124 3.62 -7.05 1.68
N THR A 125 3.25 -8.09 2.42
CA THR A 125 2.08 -8.92 2.12
C THR A 125 0.91 -8.47 2.98
N VAL A 126 -0.19 -8.09 2.34
CA VAL A 126 -1.41 -7.62 2.98
C VAL A 126 -2.54 -8.55 2.58
N ALA A 127 -3.31 -9.03 3.55
CA ALA A 127 -4.50 -9.80 3.24
C ALA A 127 -5.53 -8.90 2.53
N GLY A 128 -6.16 -9.38 1.45
CA GLY A 128 -7.04 -8.56 0.61
C GLY A 128 -8.22 -7.94 1.37
N ASN A 129 -8.70 -8.61 2.42
CA ASN A 129 -9.75 -8.09 3.30
C ASN A 129 -9.32 -6.91 4.19
N LEU A 130 -8.02 -6.61 4.28
CA LEU A 130 -7.50 -5.44 4.98
C LEU A 130 -7.34 -4.23 4.06
N LEU A 131 -7.37 -4.45 2.74
CA LEU A 131 -7.40 -3.36 1.77
C LEU A 131 -8.81 -2.75 1.72
N PRO A 132 -8.93 -1.47 1.32
CA PRO A 132 -10.24 -0.87 1.10
C PRO A 132 -11.08 -1.73 0.15
N ALA A 133 -12.32 -2.01 0.56
CA ALA A 133 -13.26 -2.80 -0.23
C ALA A 133 -13.74 -2.07 -1.50
N ASN A 134 -13.64 -0.73 -1.52
CA ASN A 134 -13.91 0.08 -2.70
C ASN A 134 -12.65 0.13 -3.59
N PRO A 135 -12.74 -0.10 -4.91
CA PRO A 135 -11.59 0.05 -5.82
C PRO A 135 -11.04 1.48 -5.94
N CYS A 136 -11.75 2.51 -5.46
CA CYS A 136 -11.26 3.88 -5.49
C CYS A 136 -10.28 4.15 -4.34
N TYR A 137 -9.07 3.61 -4.45
CA TYR A 137 -7.94 3.99 -3.61
C TYR A 137 -6.66 4.11 -4.46
N ARG A 138 -5.70 4.85 -3.93
CA ARG A 138 -4.33 4.88 -4.44
C ARG A 138 -3.40 4.35 -3.38
N TRP A 139 -2.23 3.89 -3.80
CA TRP A 139 -1.21 3.41 -2.89
C TRP A 139 0.18 3.86 -3.30
N ARG A 140 1.11 3.90 -2.35
CA ARG A 140 2.52 4.11 -2.63
C ARG A 140 3.39 3.34 -1.67
N PHE A 141 4.62 3.10 -2.09
CA PHE A 141 5.63 2.43 -1.28
C PHE A 141 6.58 3.47 -0.69
N VAL A 142 6.86 3.37 0.60
CA VAL A 142 7.75 4.31 1.29
C VAL A 142 8.84 3.55 2.02
N VAL A 143 10.05 4.08 1.93
CA VAL A 143 11.24 3.54 2.55
C VAL A 143 11.81 4.60 3.48
N ASP A 144 11.94 4.24 4.76
CA ASP A 144 12.43 5.09 5.83
C ASP A 144 13.67 4.43 6.48
N GLY A 145 14.75 5.15 6.77
CA GLY A 145 15.93 4.50 7.35
C GLY A 145 17.16 5.36 7.57
N SER A 146 18.19 4.75 8.14
CA SER A 146 19.52 5.34 8.28
C SER A 146 20.43 4.78 7.18
N ILE A 147 20.44 5.44 6.02
CA ILE A 147 21.25 5.05 4.88
C ILE A 147 22.48 5.96 4.80
N ALA A 148 23.67 5.36 4.74
CA ALA A 148 24.91 6.12 4.66
C ALA A 148 24.92 6.98 3.40
N GLY A 149 25.25 8.26 3.56
CA GLY A 149 25.15 9.25 2.49
C GLY A 149 23.95 10.18 2.62
N SER A 150 22.94 9.81 3.42
CA SER A 150 21.85 10.72 3.79
C SER A 150 22.39 11.95 4.53
N LYS A 151 22.00 13.13 4.05
CA LYS A 151 22.31 14.43 4.68
C LYS A 151 21.19 14.89 5.61
N SER A 152 20.01 14.28 5.52
CA SER A 152 18.89 14.50 6.43
C SER A 152 19.26 14.11 7.86
N LYS A 153 19.02 15.04 8.78
CA LYS A 153 19.16 14.80 10.23
C LYS A 153 18.14 13.79 10.76
N ASN A 154 17.04 13.58 10.04
CA ASN A 154 15.95 12.69 10.42
C ASN A 154 16.06 11.31 9.75
N GLY A 155 17.14 11.06 8.99
CA GLY A 155 17.31 9.86 8.18
C GLY A 155 16.72 10.00 6.77
N CYS A 156 16.91 8.95 5.99
CA CYS A 156 16.40 8.81 4.64
C CYS A 156 14.91 8.50 4.65
N SER A 157 14.10 9.29 3.95
CA SER A 157 12.71 8.94 3.61
C SER A 157 12.49 9.17 2.13
N VAL A 158 12.14 8.12 1.39
CA VAL A 158 11.82 8.21 -0.04
C VAL A 158 10.59 7.39 -0.34
N ALA A 159 9.66 8.01 -1.05
CA ALA A 159 8.41 7.40 -1.50
C ALA A 159 8.44 7.18 -3.02
N SER A 160 7.79 6.10 -3.46
CA SER A 160 7.40 5.94 -4.86
C SER A 160 6.35 6.98 -5.25
N PRO A 161 6.07 7.13 -6.56
CA PRO A 161 4.82 7.74 -7.01
C PRO A 161 3.61 7.03 -6.38
N TRP A 162 2.47 7.72 -6.41
CA TRP A 162 1.18 7.08 -6.18
C TRP A 162 0.79 6.22 -7.38
N TYR A 163 0.26 5.04 -7.09
CA TYR A 163 -0.26 4.07 -8.03
C TYR A 163 -1.76 3.86 -7.78
N ASP A 164 -2.48 3.51 -8.83
CA ASP A 164 -3.89 3.12 -8.73
C ASP A 164 -4.05 1.78 -7.98
N ALA A 165 -5.24 1.57 -7.42
CA ALA A 165 -5.62 0.29 -6.83
C ALA A 165 -5.33 -0.88 -7.79
N PRO A 166 -4.77 -2.01 -7.31
CA PRO A 166 -4.77 -3.25 -8.08
C PRO A 166 -6.19 -3.62 -8.51
N LEU A 167 -6.34 -3.96 -9.79
CA LEU A 167 -7.59 -4.47 -10.34
C LEU A 167 -7.90 -5.83 -9.68
N PHE A 168 -9.06 -5.93 -9.04
CA PHE A 168 -9.66 -7.18 -8.54
C PHE A 168 -10.56 -7.80 -9.60
#